data_AF-A0A964KC58-F1
#
_entry.id   AF-A0A964KC58-F1
#
_cell.length_a   1.000
_cell.length_b   1.000
_cell.length_c   1.000
_cell.angle_alpha   90.00
_cell.angle_beta   90.00
_cell.angle_gamma   90.00
#
_symmetry.space_group_name_H-M   'P 1'
#
loop_
_entity.id
_entity.type
_entity.pdbx_description
1 polymer ?
#
loop_
_entity_poly.entity_id
_entity_poly.type
_entity_poly.pdbx_seq_one_letter_code
_entity_poly.pdbx_strand_id
1 'polypeptide(L)'
;MEPAPLTIYLYKSIADAAQAQPGYRWITGDARAGMAFPEQGVLHVVQEAGEGYTLQDTVRHEIAHMMLGWARSGPVPKWVHEGFAVWTERDSISEHKRIFEMARREEYDFEPLWRLEQFPADDVEEALAYIQSWSVVSFLIERYGPEKFSTFVRRLDQGADAALKGTYGLGLDDLDAQWRKAHHLPGIRYARALPTPVPIMEASGQVAGAAPPDGAQDASPSALWALAFTAGSILAGGGVFCLVVWTQRRRAPGAQRIAPLN
;
A
#
# COMPACT_ATOMS: atom_id res chain seq x y z
N MET A 1 21.27 -10.20 5.12
CA MET A 1 20.35 -10.48 6.24
C MET A 1 19.28 -11.42 5.71
N GLU A 2 18.97 -12.51 6.41
CA GLU A 2 17.73 -13.23 6.11
C GLU A 2 16.55 -12.30 6.40
N PRO A 3 15.50 -12.27 5.56
CA PRO A 3 14.31 -11.49 5.85
C PRO A 3 13.71 -11.97 7.17
N ALA A 4 13.31 -11.03 8.03
CA ALA A 4 12.61 -11.36 9.26
C ALA A 4 11.37 -12.21 8.91
N PRO A 5 11.06 -13.25 9.70
CA PRO A 5 9.87 -14.07 9.44
C PRO A 5 8.61 -13.20 9.54
N LEU A 6 7.72 -13.33 8.55
CA LEU A 6 6.42 -12.67 8.59
C LEU A 6 5.59 -13.27 9.74
N THR A 7 5.21 -12.44 10.70
CA THR A 7 4.37 -12.80 11.84
C THR A 7 3.00 -12.16 11.68
N ILE A 8 1.95 -12.97 11.68
CA ILE A 8 0.56 -12.49 11.58
C ILE A 8 -0.15 -12.73 12.92
N TYR A 9 -0.60 -11.66 13.56
CA TYR A 9 -1.48 -11.69 14.71
C TYR A 9 -2.93 -11.60 14.25
N LEU A 10 -3.69 -12.67 14.47
CA LEU A 10 -5.12 -12.71 14.16
C LEU A 10 -5.92 -12.54 15.45
N TYR A 11 -6.81 -11.55 15.44
CA TYR A 11 -7.75 -11.28 16.52
C TYR A 11 -9.15 -11.63 16.05
N LYS A 12 -9.99 -12.15 16.97
CA LYS A 12 -11.38 -12.40 16.64
C LYS A 12 -12.12 -11.09 16.39
N SER A 13 -12.02 -10.15 17.33
CA SER A 13 -12.69 -8.84 17.26
C SER A 13 -11.74 -7.65 17.53
N ILE A 14 -12.19 -6.43 17.23
CA ILE A 14 -11.49 -5.18 17.58
C ILE A 14 -11.26 -5.10 19.11
N ALA A 15 -12.22 -5.57 19.91
CA ALA A 15 -12.10 -5.59 21.36
C ALA A 15 -10.97 -6.53 21.83
N ASP A 16 -10.85 -7.71 21.23
CA ASP A 16 -9.76 -8.66 21.53
C ASP A 16 -8.41 -8.09 21.13
N ALA A 17 -8.34 -7.39 19.99
CA ALA A 17 -7.14 -6.67 19.58
C ALA A 17 -6.74 -5.60 20.61
N ALA A 18 -7.70 -4.76 21.03
CA ALA A 18 -7.46 -3.68 22.00
C ALA A 18 -6.98 -4.22 23.34
N GLN A 19 -7.54 -5.35 23.79
CA GLN A 19 -7.14 -6.01 25.02
C GLN A 19 -5.73 -6.62 24.92
N ALA A 20 -5.38 -7.21 23.78
CA ALA A 20 -4.09 -7.85 23.58
C ALA A 20 -2.94 -6.86 23.37
N GLN A 21 -3.23 -5.65 22.88
CA GLN A 21 -2.24 -4.59 22.61
C GLN A 21 -2.62 -3.29 23.34
N PRO A 22 -2.67 -3.29 24.68
CA PRO A 22 -3.08 -2.12 25.45
C PRO A 22 -2.03 -1.01 25.28
N GLY A 23 -2.38 0.05 24.54
CA GLY A 23 -1.51 1.20 24.24
C GLY A 23 -1.20 1.41 22.76
N TYR A 24 -1.49 0.43 21.89
CA TYR A 24 -1.38 0.61 20.44
C TYR A 24 -2.65 1.27 19.89
N ARG A 25 -2.54 2.57 19.54
CA ARG A 25 -3.68 3.41 19.11
C ARG A 25 -4.28 3.09 17.74
N TRP A 26 -3.67 2.21 16.93
CA TRP A 26 -4.24 1.89 15.60
C TRP A 26 -5.62 1.26 15.68
N ILE A 27 -5.91 0.57 16.79
CA ILE A 27 -7.21 -0.08 17.07
C ILE A 27 -8.33 0.96 17.29
N THR A 28 -8.00 2.24 17.38
CA THR A 28 -8.94 3.35 17.63
C THR A 28 -9.09 4.32 16.44
N GLY A 29 -8.59 3.97 15.24
CA GLY A 29 -8.65 4.81 14.03
C GLY A 29 -9.06 4.04 12.76
N ASP A 30 -8.60 4.52 11.60
CA ASP A 30 -8.96 4.03 10.25
C ASP A 30 -8.57 2.55 9.98
N ALA A 31 -7.64 2.02 10.78
CA ALA A 31 -7.16 0.64 10.74
C ALA A 31 -8.09 -0.36 11.45
N ARG A 32 -9.40 -0.30 11.15
CA ARG A 32 -10.43 -1.13 11.81
C ARG A 32 -10.26 -2.63 11.56
N ALA A 33 -9.71 -2.99 10.40
CA ALA A 33 -9.59 -4.38 9.96
C ALA A 33 -8.18 -4.95 10.08
N GLY A 34 -7.13 -4.12 9.92
CA GLY A 34 -5.75 -4.59 9.99
C GLY A 34 -4.73 -3.47 10.05
N MET A 35 -3.47 -3.86 10.27
CA MET A 35 -2.31 -2.98 10.16
C MET A 35 -1.04 -3.75 9.84
N ALA A 36 -0.25 -3.19 8.93
CA ALA A 36 1.05 -3.69 8.50
C ALA A 36 2.21 -2.89 9.10
N PHE A 37 3.24 -3.62 9.53
CA PHE A 37 4.49 -3.10 10.09
C PHE A 37 5.68 -3.71 9.32
N PRO A 38 6.01 -3.16 8.12
CA PRO A 38 6.95 -3.78 7.18
C PRO A 38 8.35 -3.98 7.75
N GLU A 39 8.88 -2.99 8.48
CA GLU A 39 10.21 -3.05 9.10
C GLU A 39 10.34 -4.15 10.15
N GLN A 40 9.23 -4.47 10.84
CA GLN A 40 9.16 -5.48 11.89
C GLN A 40 8.79 -6.85 11.34
N GLY A 41 8.30 -6.95 10.10
CA GLY A 41 7.76 -8.20 9.57
C GLY A 41 6.46 -8.61 10.27
N VAL A 42 5.66 -7.65 10.76
CA VAL A 42 4.48 -7.92 11.57
C VAL A 42 3.20 -7.45 10.88
N LEU A 43 2.16 -8.28 10.95
CA LEU A 43 0.80 -7.99 10.51
C LEU A 43 -0.16 -8.17 11.69
N HIS A 44 -1.09 -7.24 11.86
CA HIS A 44 -2.23 -7.40 12.76
C HIS A 44 -3.51 -7.42 11.94
N VAL A 45 -4.40 -8.37 12.20
CA VAL A 45 -5.64 -8.54 11.43
C VAL A 45 -6.79 -8.90 12.37
N VAL A 46 -7.96 -8.29 12.16
CA VAL A 46 -9.21 -8.58 12.85
C VAL A 46 -10.11 -9.41 11.94
N GLN A 47 -10.54 -10.58 12.42
CA GLN A 47 -11.37 -11.50 11.66
C GLN A 47 -12.80 -10.98 11.47
N GLU A 48 -13.42 -10.48 12.55
CA GLU A 48 -14.79 -9.97 12.55
C GLU A 48 -14.77 -8.43 12.45
N ALA A 49 -14.17 -7.90 11.38
CA ALA A 49 -13.98 -6.46 11.18
C ALA A 49 -15.27 -5.69 10.84
N GLY A 50 -16.36 -6.40 10.54
CA GLY A 50 -17.67 -5.82 10.22
C GLY A 50 -18.13 -6.13 8.80
N GLU A 51 -19.26 -5.54 8.42
CA GLU A 51 -19.82 -5.71 7.07
C GLU A 51 -18.89 -5.10 6.01
N GLY A 52 -18.79 -5.77 4.85
CA GLY A 52 -17.95 -5.33 3.73
C GLY A 52 -16.50 -5.80 3.77
N TYR A 53 -16.05 -6.42 4.86
CA TYR A 53 -14.68 -6.96 5.00
C TYR A 53 -14.69 -8.49 5.03
N THR A 54 -13.82 -9.11 4.24
CA THR A 54 -13.46 -10.54 4.41
C THR A 54 -12.07 -10.64 5.02
N LEU A 55 -11.84 -11.67 5.83
CA LEU A 55 -10.50 -11.91 6.40
C LEU A 55 -9.45 -12.06 5.29
N GLN A 56 -9.81 -12.70 4.18
CA GLN A 56 -8.93 -12.92 3.04
C GLN A 56 -8.54 -11.60 2.38
N ASP A 57 -9.49 -10.70 2.14
CA ASP A 57 -9.22 -9.39 1.55
C ASP A 57 -8.39 -8.52 2.49
N THR A 58 -8.73 -8.47 3.78
CA THR A 58 -7.92 -7.75 4.77
C THR A 58 -6.48 -8.25 4.80
N VAL A 59 -6.26 -9.58 4.81
CA VAL A 59 -4.89 -10.13 4.79
C VAL A 59 -4.16 -9.75 3.49
N ARG A 60 -4.83 -9.76 2.33
CA ARG A 60 -4.24 -9.35 1.05
C ARG A 60 -3.85 -7.88 1.06
N HIS A 61 -4.77 -7.03 1.51
CA HIS A 61 -4.59 -5.59 1.65
C HIS A 61 -3.36 -5.27 2.51
N GLU A 62 -3.29 -5.86 3.70
CA GLU A 62 -2.19 -5.61 4.62
C GLU A 62 -0.84 -6.19 4.11
N ILE A 63 -0.86 -7.33 3.41
CA ILE A 63 0.35 -7.86 2.75
C ILE A 63 0.84 -6.90 1.66
N ALA A 64 -0.06 -6.21 0.94
CA ALA A 64 0.34 -5.23 -0.07
C ALA A 64 1.14 -4.09 0.56
N HIS A 65 0.74 -3.61 1.74
CA HIS A 65 1.51 -2.62 2.50
C HIS A 65 2.90 -3.15 2.91
N MET A 66 2.99 -4.42 3.34
CA MET A 66 4.29 -5.07 3.60
C MET A 66 5.18 -5.07 2.36
N MET A 67 4.62 -5.42 1.20
CA MET A 67 5.33 -5.45 -0.08
C MET A 67 5.83 -4.06 -0.49
N LEU A 68 5.01 -3.02 -0.32
CA LEU A 68 5.41 -1.64 -0.59
C LEU A 68 6.56 -1.20 0.33
N GLY A 69 6.47 -1.50 1.63
CA GLY A 69 7.51 -1.16 2.60
C GLY A 69 8.82 -1.92 2.39
N TRP A 70 8.78 -3.15 1.85
CA TRP A 70 10.00 -3.90 1.52
C TRP A 70 10.61 -3.52 0.18
N ALA A 71 9.82 -2.99 -0.75
CA ALA A 71 10.28 -2.68 -2.10
C ALA A 71 11.11 -1.39 -2.18
N ARG A 72 11.00 -0.51 -1.19
CA ARG A 72 11.58 0.84 -1.25
C ARG A 72 11.79 1.47 0.14
N SER A 73 12.49 2.60 0.19
CA SER A 73 12.74 3.36 1.42
C SER A 73 12.14 4.77 1.35
N GLY A 74 11.11 5.07 2.13
CA GLY A 74 10.54 6.43 2.30
C GLY A 74 9.07 6.60 1.89
N PRO A 75 8.57 7.84 1.70
CA PRO A 75 7.13 8.13 1.65
C PRO A 75 6.48 7.71 0.33
N VAL A 76 5.41 6.93 0.43
CA VAL A 76 4.54 6.53 -0.69
C VAL A 76 3.29 7.42 -0.69
N PRO A 77 2.87 7.99 -1.84
CA PRO A 77 1.60 8.72 -1.90
C PRO A 77 0.43 7.84 -1.46
N LYS A 78 -0.52 8.37 -0.68
CA LYS A 78 -1.64 7.58 -0.13
C LYS A 78 -2.42 6.85 -1.24
N TRP A 79 -2.65 7.49 -2.39
CA TRP A 79 -3.31 6.83 -3.52
C TRP A 79 -2.57 5.61 -4.09
N VAL A 80 -1.23 5.56 -4.02
CA VAL A 80 -0.49 4.35 -4.43
C VAL A 80 -0.58 3.30 -3.32
N HIS A 81 -0.44 3.73 -2.07
CA HIS A 81 -0.44 2.87 -0.89
C HIS A 81 -1.76 2.09 -0.78
N GLU A 82 -2.86 2.82 -0.73
CA GLU A 82 -4.21 2.26 -0.61
C GLU A 82 -4.69 1.66 -1.93
N GLY A 83 -4.42 2.32 -3.06
CA GLY A 83 -4.86 1.83 -4.36
C GLY A 83 -4.26 0.47 -4.73
N PHE A 84 -2.98 0.23 -4.39
CA PHE A 84 -2.36 -1.07 -4.58
C PHE A 84 -2.91 -2.10 -3.60
N ALA A 85 -3.14 -1.73 -2.34
CA ALA A 85 -3.70 -2.63 -1.34
C ALA A 85 -5.10 -3.10 -1.73
N VAL A 86 -6.00 -2.19 -2.10
CA VAL A 86 -7.32 -2.52 -2.62
C VAL A 86 -7.25 -3.31 -3.94
N TRP A 87 -6.26 -3.06 -4.80
CA TRP A 87 -6.06 -3.84 -6.02
C TRP A 87 -5.75 -5.32 -5.76
N THR A 88 -5.14 -5.64 -4.61
CA THR A 88 -4.86 -7.05 -4.25
C THR A 88 -6.07 -7.81 -3.74
N GLU A 89 -7.13 -7.11 -3.34
CA GLU A 89 -8.38 -7.71 -2.87
C GLU A 89 -9.10 -8.46 -3.99
N ARG A 90 -9.91 -9.46 -3.63
CA ARG A 90 -10.59 -10.33 -4.59
C ARG A 90 -12.07 -10.49 -4.32
N ASP A 91 -12.49 -10.56 -3.06
CA ASP A 91 -13.89 -10.81 -2.74
C ASP A 91 -14.72 -9.52 -2.88
N SER A 92 -14.14 -8.36 -2.54
CA SER A 92 -14.72 -7.01 -2.60
C SER A 92 -14.73 -6.38 -4.01
N ILE A 93 -13.98 -6.93 -4.97
CA ILE A 93 -13.70 -6.27 -6.27
C ILE A 93 -14.95 -5.92 -7.09
N SER A 94 -15.99 -6.75 -6.98
CA SER A 94 -17.25 -6.52 -7.71
C SER A 94 -18.00 -5.31 -7.16
N GLU A 95 -17.94 -5.11 -5.84
CA GLU A 95 -18.57 -3.98 -5.17
C GLU A 95 -17.78 -2.69 -5.45
N HIS A 96 -16.45 -2.73 -5.44
CA HIS A 96 -15.61 -1.60 -5.81
C HIS A 96 -15.90 -1.10 -7.24
N LYS A 97 -16.02 -2.03 -8.19
CA LYS A 97 -16.45 -1.72 -9.57
C LYS A 97 -17.83 -1.09 -9.61
N ARG A 98 -18.78 -1.60 -8.81
CA ARG A 98 -20.15 -1.08 -8.74
C ARG A 98 -20.17 0.36 -8.21
N ILE A 99 -19.46 0.63 -7.12
CA ILE A 99 -19.35 1.97 -6.52
C ILE A 99 -18.69 2.95 -7.49
N PHE A 100 -17.59 2.55 -8.13
CA PHE A 100 -16.90 3.38 -9.13
C PHE A 100 -17.84 3.75 -10.29
N GLU A 101 -18.54 2.77 -10.86
CA GLU A 101 -19.47 3.00 -11.97
C GLU A 101 -20.68 3.85 -11.57
N MET A 102 -21.15 3.74 -10.33
CA MET A 102 -22.21 4.59 -9.80
C MET A 102 -21.73 6.04 -9.70
N ALA A 103 -20.60 6.28 -9.03
CA ALA A 103 -20.00 7.62 -8.91
C ALA A 103 -19.73 8.25 -10.28
N ARG A 104 -19.24 7.46 -11.24
CA ARG A 104 -19.03 7.89 -12.64
C ARG A 104 -20.33 8.32 -13.32
N ARG A 105 -21.42 7.55 -13.15
CA ARG A 105 -22.73 7.86 -13.76
C ARG A 105 -23.39 9.08 -13.16
N GLU A 106 -23.15 9.33 -11.88
CA GLU A 106 -23.64 10.51 -11.16
C GLU A 106 -22.75 11.75 -11.37
N GLU A 107 -21.77 11.67 -12.29
CA GLU A 107 -20.83 12.75 -12.60
C GLU A 107 -20.07 13.27 -11.36
N TYR A 108 -19.77 12.35 -10.42
CA TYR A 108 -18.97 12.67 -9.24
C TYR A 108 -17.65 13.33 -9.63
N ASP A 109 -17.31 14.38 -8.90
CA ASP A 109 -16.09 15.15 -9.12
C ASP A 109 -14.92 14.49 -8.40
N PHE A 110 -14.35 13.45 -9.02
CA PHE A 110 -13.18 12.77 -8.49
C PHE A 110 -12.04 13.77 -8.23
N GLU A 111 -11.32 13.61 -7.12
CA GLU A 111 -10.21 14.49 -6.76
C GLU A 111 -9.05 14.37 -7.76
N PRO A 112 -8.31 15.45 -8.04
CA PRO A 112 -7.04 15.32 -8.73
C PRO A 112 -6.04 14.46 -7.94
N LEU A 113 -5.24 13.64 -8.63
CA LEU A 113 -4.29 12.73 -7.98
C LEU A 113 -3.29 13.41 -7.04
N TRP A 114 -2.93 14.67 -7.31
CA TRP A 114 -2.02 15.44 -6.44
C TRP A 114 -2.64 15.80 -5.09
N ARG A 115 -3.97 15.74 -4.94
CA ARG A 115 -4.64 15.89 -3.63
C ARG A 115 -4.68 14.59 -2.85
N LEU A 116 -4.69 13.45 -3.55
CA LEU A 116 -4.70 12.12 -2.95
C LEU A 116 -3.31 11.66 -2.44
N GLU A 117 -2.39 12.59 -2.21
CA GLU A 117 -1.26 12.34 -1.31
C GLU A 117 -1.75 12.16 0.13
N GLN A 118 -2.91 12.73 0.47
CA GLN A 118 -3.68 12.52 1.70
C GLN A 118 -5.15 12.32 1.31
N PHE A 119 -5.91 11.54 2.08
CA PHE A 119 -7.34 11.37 1.78
C PHE A 119 -8.16 12.42 2.51
N PRO A 120 -9.35 12.77 1.97
CA PRO A 120 -10.33 13.58 2.67
C PRO A 120 -10.69 12.99 4.04
N ALA A 121 -11.11 13.85 4.97
CA ALA A 121 -11.53 13.42 6.31
C ALA A 121 -13.03 13.10 6.40
N ASP A 122 -13.80 13.44 5.36
CA ASP A 122 -15.20 13.02 5.26
C ASP A 122 -15.28 11.54 4.87
N ASP A 123 -16.06 10.75 5.60
CA ASP A 123 -16.12 9.29 5.43
C ASP A 123 -16.51 8.87 3.99
N VAL A 124 -17.41 9.62 3.34
CA VAL A 124 -17.88 9.31 1.98
C VAL A 124 -16.81 9.67 0.96
N GLU A 125 -16.22 10.86 1.09
CA GLU A 125 -15.12 11.29 0.23
C GLU A 125 -13.87 10.40 0.40
N GLU A 126 -13.57 9.94 1.62
CA GLU A 126 -12.49 9.00 1.88
C GLU A 126 -12.76 7.65 1.20
N ALA A 127 -13.96 7.08 1.38
CA ALA A 127 -14.32 5.83 0.72
C ALA A 127 -14.20 5.95 -0.82
N LEU A 128 -14.61 7.07 -1.40
CA LEU A 128 -14.43 7.33 -2.83
C LEU A 128 -12.97 7.52 -3.22
N ALA A 129 -12.13 8.10 -2.37
CA ALA A 129 -10.68 8.20 -2.59
C ALA A 129 -10.01 6.81 -2.64
N TYR A 130 -10.43 5.86 -1.80
CA TYR A 130 -10.00 4.46 -1.89
C TYR A 130 -10.35 3.84 -3.24
N ILE A 131 -11.62 3.96 -3.66
CA ILE A 131 -12.11 3.41 -4.94
C ILE A 131 -11.43 4.08 -6.15
N GLN A 132 -11.23 5.40 -6.09
CA GLN A 132 -10.51 6.13 -7.13
C GLN A 132 -9.05 5.65 -7.23
N SER A 133 -8.37 5.53 -6.09
CA SER A 133 -6.98 5.07 -6.01
C SER A 133 -6.82 3.66 -6.58
N TRP A 134 -7.73 2.75 -6.24
CA TRP A 134 -7.81 1.42 -6.83
C TRP A 134 -7.96 1.48 -8.35
N SER A 135 -8.87 2.32 -8.87
CA SER A 135 -9.11 2.47 -10.31
C SER A 135 -7.86 2.96 -11.06
N VAL A 136 -7.13 3.92 -10.47
CA VAL A 136 -5.91 4.49 -11.06
C VAL A 136 -4.76 3.47 -11.07
N VAL A 137 -4.56 2.74 -9.97
CA VAL A 137 -3.56 1.67 -9.90
C VAL A 137 -3.92 0.53 -10.86
N SER A 138 -5.19 0.15 -10.93
CA SER A 138 -5.69 -0.83 -11.91
C SER A 138 -5.37 -0.39 -13.33
N PHE A 139 -5.64 0.87 -13.68
CA PHE A 139 -5.31 1.43 -14.99
C PHE A 139 -3.81 1.33 -15.30
N LEU A 140 -2.93 1.63 -14.34
CA LEU A 140 -1.48 1.50 -14.54
C LEU A 140 -1.06 0.04 -14.77
N ILE A 141 -1.58 -0.89 -13.97
CA ILE A 141 -1.21 -2.30 -14.03
C ILE A 141 -1.78 -2.96 -15.29
N GLU A 142 -3.06 -2.74 -15.59
CA GLU A 142 -3.74 -3.33 -16.74
C GLU A 142 -3.19 -2.81 -18.07
N ARG A 143 -2.86 -1.51 -18.14
CA ARG A 143 -2.37 -0.91 -19.39
C ARG A 143 -0.89 -1.17 -19.65
N TYR A 144 -0.07 -1.20 -18.59
CA TYR A 144 1.39 -1.21 -18.74
C TYR A 144 2.08 -2.45 -18.16
N GLY A 145 1.32 -3.34 -17.52
CA GLY A 145 1.83 -4.54 -16.89
C GLY A 145 2.35 -4.31 -15.46
N PRO A 146 2.33 -5.35 -14.62
CA PRO A 146 2.73 -5.26 -13.23
C PRO A 146 4.24 -5.02 -13.04
N GLU A 147 5.11 -5.44 -13.97
CA GLU A 147 6.55 -5.21 -13.91
C GLU A 147 6.88 -3.72 -14.01
N LYS A 148 6.12 -3.01 -14.85
CA LYS A 148 6.28 -1.56 -15.02
C LYS A 148 5.76 -0.82 -13.78
N PHE A 149 4.66 -1.29 -13.19
CA PHE A 149 4.18 -0.78 -11.90
C PHE A 149 5.19 -1.01 -10.77
N SER A 150 5.80 -2.19 -10.67
CA SER A 150 6.87 -2.47 -9.71
C SER A 150 8.07 -1.52 -9.90
N THR A 151 8.45 -1.24 -11.14
CA THR A 151 9.50 -0.26 -11.46
C THR A 151 9.14 1.14 -10.98
N PHE A 152 7.88 1.55 -11.15
CA PHE A 152 7.36 2.82 -10.64
C PHE A 152 7.45 2.90 -9.12
N VAL A 153 6.97 1.87 -8.40
CA VAL A 153 7.01 1.80 -6.93
C VAL A 153 8.44 1.96 -6.41
N ARG A 154 9.41 1.27 -7.01
CA ARG A 154 10.83 1.35 -6.62
C ARG A 154 11.46 2.74 -6.85
N ARG A 155 10.84 3.60 -7.66
CA ARG A 155 11.32 4.95 -7.96
C ARG A 155 10.65 6.02 -7.11
N LEU A 156 9.65 5.69 -6.29
CA LEU A 156 8.89 6.65 -5.49
C LEU A 156 9.73 7.42 -4.47
N ASP A 157 10.93 6.95 -4.11
CA ASP A 157 11.93 7.72 -3.34
C ASP A 157 12.26 9.08 -3.98
N GLN A 158 12.02 9.24 -5.29
CA GLN A 158 12.26 10.46 -6.06
C GLN A 158 11.04 11.41 -6.04
N GLY A 159 9.93 11.02 -5.41
CA GLY A 159 8.63 11.67 -5.52
C GLY A 159 7.78 11.13 -6.67
N ALA A 160 6.46 11.24 -6.55
CA ALA A 160 5.51 10.62 -7.49
C ALA A 160 5.70 11.09 -8.94
N ASP A 161 5.87 12.40 -9.16
CA ASP A 161 6.00 12.98 -10.50
C ASP A 161 7.29 12.51 -11.20
N ALA A 162 8.42 12.57 -10.49
CA ALA A 162 9.70 12.09 -11.02
C ALA A 162 9.68 10.58 -11.29
N ALA A 163 9.07 9.79 -10.41
CA ALA A 163 8.92 8.35 -10.57
C ALA A 163 8.04 7.99 -11.78
N LEU A 164 6.91 8.70 -11.96
CA LEU A 164 6.04 8.54 -13.13
C LEU A 164 6.78 8.93 -14.41
N LYS A 165 7.47 10.07 -14.43
CA LYS A 165 8.21 10.53 -15.60
C LYS A 165 9.32 9.56 -15.99
N GLY A 166 10.07 9.06 -15.01
CA GLY A 166 11.15 8.09 -15.22
C GLY A 166 10.68 6.69 -15.63
N THR A 167 9.43 6.32 -15.36
CA THR A 167 8.90 4.97 -15.64
C THR A 167 8.00 4.94 -16.87
N TYR A 168 7.10 5.91 -16.97
CA TYR A 168 6.05 5.96 -17.98
C TYR A 168 6.21 7.12 -18.98
N GLY A 169 7.11 8.07 -18.72
CA GLY A 169 7.32 9.24 -19.58
C GLY A 169 6.24 10.32 -19.43
N LEU A 170 5.48 10.30 -18.33
CA LEU A 170 4.35 11.18 -18.05
C LEU A 170 4.41 11.71 -16.62
N GLY A 171 3.94 12.94 -16.40
CA GLY A 171 3.81 13.52 -15.06
C GLY A 171 2.53 13.07 -14.35
N LEU A 172 2.34 13.53 -13.11
CA LEU A 172 1.16 13.19 -12.30
C LEU A 172 -0.15 13.73 -12.93
N ASP A 173 -0.12 14.95 -13.46
CA ASP A 173 -1.28 15.56 -14.12
C ASP A 173 -1.60 14.86 -15.46
N ASP A 174 -0.59 14.35 -16.16
CA ASP A 174 -0.77 13.56 -17.38
C ASP A 174 -1.39 12.20 -17.07
N LEU A 175 -0.99 11.56 -15.96
CA LEU A 175 -1.60 10.31 -15.50
C LEU A 175 -3.08 10.53 -15.21
N ASP A 176 -3.40 11.56 -14.43
CA ASP A 176 -4.76 11.93 -14.06
C ASP A 176 -5.63 12.16 -15.31
N ALA A 177 -5.15 12.98 -16.24
CA ALA A 177 -5.86 13.26 -17.50
C ALA A 177 -6.06 11.99 -18.35
N GLN A 178 -5.05 11.12 -18.44
CA GLN A 178 -5.16 9.88 -19.21
C GLN A 178 -6.13 8.88 -18.57
N TRP A 179 -6.08 8.73 -17.24
CA TRP A 179 -7.01 7.88 -16.50
C TRP A 179 -8.45 8.39 -16.66
N ARG A 180 -8.70 9.69 -16.46
CA ARG A 180 -10.02 10.30 -16.69
C ARG A 180 -10.53 10.05 -18.09
N LYS A 181 -9.68 10.26 -19.10
CA LYS A 181 -10.03 10.01 -20.50
C LYS A 181 -10.40 8.54 -20.74
N ALA A 182 -9.66 7.60 -20.16
CA ALA A 182 -9.92 6.16 -20.31
C ALA A 182 -11.29 5.75 -19.70
N HIS A 183 -11.75 6.46 -18.68
CA HIS A 183 -13.04 6.23 -18.03
C HIS A 183 -14.16 7.20 -18.49
N HIS A 184 -13.91 8.06 -19.48
CA HIS A 184 -14.86 9.10 -19.91
C HIS A 184 -15.31 10.03 -18.78
N LEU A 185 -14.42 10.34 -17.84
CA LEU A 185 -14.66 11.26 -16.73
C LEU A 185 -14.45 12.72 -17.18
N PRO A 186 -15.15 13.68 -16.56
CA PRO A 186 -14.87 15.10 -16.78
C PRO A 186 -13.44 15.43 -16.38
N GLY A 187 -12.85 16.41 -17.07
CA GLY A 187 -11.53 16.94 -16.72
C GLY A 187 -11.54 17.65 -15.36
N ILE A 188 -10.35 17.88 -14.82
CA ILE A 188 -10.17 18.57 -13.53
C ILE A 188 -10.83 19.95 -13.56
N ARG A 189 -11.66 20.25 -12.56
CA ARG A 189 -12.40 21.52 -12.48
C ARG A 189 -11.60 22.70 -11.93
N TYR A 190 -10.43 22.47 -11.33
CA TYR A 190 -9.58 23.50 -10.74
C TYR A 190 -8.08 23.18 -10.92
N ALA A 191 -7.29 24.17 -11.37
CA ALA A 191 -5.87 23.98 -11.64
C ALA A 191 -5.07 23.69 -10.36
N ARG A 192 -4.05 22.84 -10.48
CA ARG A 192 -3.04 22.66 -9.43
C ARG A 192 -2.34 24.00 -9.19
N ALA A 193 -2.42 24.54 -7.99
CA ALA A 193 -1.62 25.70 -7.62
C ALA A 193 -0.16 25.26 -7.57
N LEU A 194 0.65 25.76 -8.50
CA LEU A 194 2.10 25.61 -8.38
C LEU A 194 2.56 26.44 -7.18
N PRO A 195 3.51 25.95 -6.36
CA PRO A 195 4.10 26.78 -5.32
C PRO A 195 4.60 28.07 -5.97
N THR A 196 4.06 29.21 -5.54
CA THR A 196 4.62 30.51 -5.93
C THR A 196 6.10 30.49 -5.57
N PRO A 197 7.01 30.84 -6.51
CA PRO A 197 8.41 30.97 -6.18
C PRO A 197 8.52 31.94 -4.99
N VAL A 198 8.95 31.43 -3.84
CA VAL A 198 9.36 32.32 -2.74
C VAL A 198 10.53 33.12 -3.29
N PRO A 199 10.52 34.47 -3.24
CA PRO A 199 11.66 35.25 -3.68
C PRO A 199 12.90 34.78 -2.93
N ILE A 200 13.85 34.18 -3.64
CA ILE A 200 15.15 33.85 -3.08
C ILE A 200 15.82 35.20 -2.82
N MET A 201 15.92 35.60 -1.55
CA MET A 201 16.83 36.66 -1.15
C MET A 201 18.23 36.09 -1.32
N GLU A 202 18.91 36.43 -2.42
CA GLU A 202 20.25 35.96 -2.73
C GLU A 202 21.23 36.34 -1.60
N ALA A 203 21.54 35.38 -0.73
CA ALA A 203 22.71 35.46 0.13
C ALA A 203 23.93 35.10 -0.73
N SER A 204 24.64 36.13 -1.19
CA SER A 204 25.94 36.00 -1.86
C SER A 204 26.97 35.44 -0.88
N GLY A 205 27.33 34.17 -1.04
CA GLY A 205 28.37 33.51 -0.26
C GLY A 205 29.00 32.37 -1.06
N GLN A 206 30.07 32.68 -1.79
CA GLN A 206 30.95 31.70 -2.42
C GLN A 206 31.70 30.88 -1.37
N VAL A 207 31.66 29.55 -1.44
CA VAL A 207 32.78 28.69 -1.06
C VAL A 207 32.89 27.52 -2.04
N ALA A 208 34.10 27.27 -2.52
CA ALA A 208 34.48 26.30 -3.52
C ALA A 208 34.75 24.89 -2.93
N GLY A 209 34.32 23.87 -3.69
CA GLY A 209 35.08 22.67 -4.07
C GLY A 209 35.50 21.63 -3.01
N ALA A 210 34.98 20.41 -3.14
CA ALA A 210 35.77 19.16 -3.29
C ALA A 210 34.85 17.94 -3.54
N ALA A 211 35.29 17.01 -4.37
CA ALA A 211 34.72 15.67 -4.59
C ALA A 211 35.87 14.62 -4.54
N PRO A 212 35.60 13.31 -4.68
CA PRO A 212 34.95 12.36 -3.76
C PRO A 212 35.95 11.23 -3.35
N PRO A 213 35.49 10.08 -2.82
CA PRO A 213 35.68 8.88 -3.66
C PRO A 213 34.57 7.83 -3.60
N ASP A 214 34.65 6.94 -4.59
CA ASP A 214 33.77 5.86 -5.01
C ASP A 214 33.56 4.70 -4.03
N GLY A 215 32.45 3.97 -4.24
CA GLY A 215 32.48 2.51 -4.25
C GLY A 215 31.46 1.80 -3.35
N ALA A 216 30.38 1.29 -3.93
CA ALA A 216 29.75 0.04 -3.51
C ALA A 216 28.93 -0.54 -4.67
N GLN A 217 29.29 -1.76 -5.10
CA GLN A 217 28.55 -2.55 -6.06
C GLN A 217 27.43 -3.29 -5.32
N ASP A 218 26.18 -3.04 -5.71
CA ASP A 218 25.02 -3.73 -5.11
C ASP A 218 24.71 -5.03 -5.86
N ALA A 219 24.64 -6.11 -5.09
CA ALA A 219 24.18 -7.42 -5.52
C ALA A 219 22.66 -7.41 -5.77
N SER A 220 22.23 -7.99 -6.89
CA SER A 220 20.82 -8.09 -7.30
C SER A 220 20.03 -9.14 -6.50
N PRO A 221 18.83 -8.82 -5.98
CA PRO A 221 17.87 -9.81 -5.51
C PRO A 221 16.69 -9.96 -6.50
N SER A 222 16.94 -10.60 -7.64
CA SER A 222 15.93 -10.90 -8.67
C SER A 222 15.04 -12.13 -8.36
N ALA A 223 14.95 -12.58 -7.11
CA ALA A 223 14.31 -13.85 -6.77
C ALA A 223 12.97 -13.73 -6.01
N LEU A 224 12.63 -12.57 -5.45
CA LEU A 224 11.41 -12.42 -4.61
C LEU A 224 10.12 -12.19 -5.42
N TRP A 225 10.21 -11.70 -6.67
CA TRP A 225 9.03 -11.44 -7.49
C TRP A 225 8.54 -12.66 -8.28
N ALA A 226 9.38 -13.67 -8.51
CA ALA A 226 8.99 -14.89 -9.24
C ALA A 226 7.96 -15.75 -8.48
N LEU A 227 7.89 -15.62 -7.15
CA LEU A 227 6.93 -16.36 -6.32
C LEU A 227 5.54 -15.68 -6.25
N ALA A 228 5.45 -14.37 -6.47
CA ALA A 228 4.16 -13.67 -6.46
C ALA A 228 3.36 -13.89 -7.76
N PHE A 229 4.04 -14.05 -8.91
CA PHE A 229 3.38 -14.20 -10.20
C PHE A 229 3.02 -15.65 -10.56
N THR A 230 3.58 -16.66 -9.89
CA THR A 230 3.16 -18.05 -10.07
C THR A 230 1.87 -18.39 -9.30
N ALA A 231 1.57 -17.68 -8.20
CA ALA A 231 0.30 -17.81 -7.48
C ALA A 231 -0.89 -17.12 -8.17
N GLY A 232 -0.63 -16.25 -9.16
CA GLY A 232 -1.66 -15.56 -9.94
C GLY A 232 -2.18 -16.32 -11.16
N SER A 233 -1.59 -17.47 -11.52
CA SER A 233 -1.94 -18.16 -12.78
C SER A 233 -2.07 -19.69 -12.69
N ILE A 234 -1.87 -20.31 -11.53
CA ILE A 234 -2.16 -21.74 -11.34
C ILE A 234 -2.88 -21.88 -10.00
N LEU A 235 -4.22 -21.89 -10.01
CA LEU A 235 -5.08 -22.65 -9.07
C LEU A 235 -6.55 -22.56 -9.54
N ALA A 236 -6.77 -22.89 -10.82
CA ALA A 236 -8.03 -23.50 -11.23
C ALA A 236 -7.89 -25.01 -10.94
N GLY A 237 -8.27 -25.43 -9.72
CA GLY A 237 -8.35 -26.83 -9.32
C GLY A 237 -7.24 -27.31 -8.39
N GLY A 238 -7.66 -27.96 -7.30
CA GLY A 238 -6.81 -28.80 -6.45
C GLY A 238 -6.11 -28.05 -5.32
N GLY A 239 -6.35 -28.51 -4.08
CA GLY A 239 -5.87 -27.87 -2.86
C GLY A 239 -4.35 -27.77 -2.74
N VAL A 240 -3.90 -26.76 -1.99
CA VAL A 240 -2.49 -26.59 -1.61
C VAL A 240 -2.33 -26.86 -0.13
N PHE A 241 -1.59 -27.93 0.14
CA PHE A 241 -0.99 -28.23 1.44
C PHE A 241 0.09 -27.18 1.74
N CYS A 242 -0.08 -26.41 2.82
CA CYS A 242 1.03 -25.66 3.40
C CYS A 242 1.74 -26.54 4.43
N LEU A 243 3.00 -26.87 4.13
CA LEU A 243 3.91 -27.59 5.01
C LEU A 243 4.33 -26.66 6.15
N VAL A 244 3.72 -26.82 7.33
CA VAL A 244 4.19 -26.19 8.57
C VAL A 244 5.40 -26.97 9.07
N VAL A 245 6.60 -26.38 8.94
CA VAL A 245 7.79 -26.91 9.59
C VAL A 245 7.73 -26.54 11.07
N TRP A 246 7.30 -27.47 11.90
CA TRP A 246 7.39 -27.36 13.35
C TRP A 246 8.79 -27.74 13.81
N THR A 247 9.67 -26.77 14.03
CA THR A 247 10.89 -27.02 14.80
C THR A 247 10.60 -26.87 16.27
N GLN A 248 10.36 -28.00 16.93
CA GLN A 248 10.36 -28.11 18.38
C GLN A 248 11.79 -27.91 18.90
N ARG A 249 12.16 -26.70 19.31
CA ARG A 249 13.40 -26.48 20.08
C ARG A 249 13.08 -26.19 21.55
N ARG A 250 13.36 -27.26 22.32
CA ARG A 250 13.62 -27.42 23.76
C ARG A 250 13.48 -26.18 24.65
N ARG A 251 12.64 -26.35 25.67
CA ARG A 251 12.49 -25.52 26.88
C ARG A 251 13.84 -25.12 27.48
N ALA A 252 13.97 -23.84 27.83
CA ALA A 252 14.85 -23.38 28.91
C ALA A 252 13.98 -23.10 30.17
N PRO A 253 14.51 -23.30 31.39
CA PRO A 253 13.73 -23.34 32.62
C PRO A 253 13.56 -21.95 33.24
N GLY A 254 12.33 -21.59 33.61
CA GLY A 254 12.07 -20.39 34.42
C GLY A 254 10.82 -19.62 34.04
N ALA A 255 9.64 -20.23 34.15
CA ALA A 255 8.38 -19.48 34.26
C ALA A 255 7.42 -20.29 35.13
N GLN A 256 7.09 -19.74 36.30
CA GLN A 256 6.22 -20.37 37.28
C GLN A 256 4.79 -20.48 36.76
N ARG A 257 4.17 -21.65 36.97
CA ARG A 257 2.73 -21.87 36.82
C ARG A 257 2.00 -21.12 37.93
N ILE A 258 1.04 -20.27 37.57
CA ILE A 258 -0.06 -19.89 38.45
C ILE A 258 -1.19 -20.91 38.19
N ALA A 259 -1.59 -21.64 39.22
CA ALA A 259 -2.71 -22.58 39.18
C ALA A 259 -4.05 -21.82 39.19
N PRO A 260 -5.14 -22.36 38.61
CA PRO A 260 -6.47 -21.79 38.79
C PRO A 260 -6.91 -21.97 40.26
N LEU A 261 -7.48 -20.91 40.83
CA LEU A 261 -8.21 -20.99 42.09
C LEU A 261 -9.51 -21.80 41.86
N ASN A 262 -9.81 -22.64 42.85
CA ASN A 262 -10.97 -23.56 42.90
C ASN A 262 -12.31 -22.87 42.67
#